data_AF-A0A1G2C9V3-F1
#
_entry.id   AF-A0A1G2C9V3-F1
#
_cell.length_a   1.000
_cell.length_b   1.000
_cell.length_c   1.000
_cell.angle_alpha   90.00
_cell.angle_beta   90.00
_cell.angle_gamma   90.00
#
_symmetry.space_group_name_H-M   'P 1'
#
loop_
_entity.id
_entity.type
_entity.pdbx_description
1 polymer ?
#
loop_
_entity_poly.entity_id
_entity_poly.type
_entity_poly.pdbx_seq_one_letter_code
_entity_poly.pdbx_strand_id
1 'polypeptide(L)'
;MGYTHYWTLKPYYTNEQWRAFIKDTRRLLTKYGDQHSAWSFGDDDNDVTIADATDVGEVFLFQNKECSSFCKTGEALYDVLVTAVLVLAKAHLGDAIVLKSDGDICDWFDGLVRAQKVAHFGNDFVRNLLHKK
;
A
#
# COMPACT_ATOMS: atom_id res chain seq x y z
N MET A 1 -4.33 -18.56 -7.70
CA MET A 1 -4.89 -17.68 -8.77
C MET A 1 -4.83 -16.29 -8.17
N GLY A 2 -4.22 -15.33 -8.85
CA GLY A 2 -3.99 -14.01 -8.28
C GLY A 2 -5.26 -13.22 -7.98
N TYR A 3 -5.14 -12.19 -7.14
CA TYR A 3 -6.19 -11.23 -6.80
C TYR A 3 -5.77 -9.81 -7.18
N THR A 4 -6.74 -8.91 -7.27
CA THR A 4 -6.58 -7.52 -7.66
C THR A 4 -6.97 -6.59 -6.52
N HIS A 5 -6.11 -5.63 -6.24
CA HIS A 5 -6.43 -4.50 -5.38
C HIS A 5 -6.73 -3.28 -6.21
N TYR A 6 -7.78 -2.56 -5.83
CA TYR A 6 -8.19 -1.30 -6.43
C TYR A 6 -8.14 -0.22 -5.37
N TRP A 7 -7.72 0.98 -5.76
CA TRP A 7 -7.80 2.13 -4.91
C TRP A 7 -8.24 3.38 -5.68
N THR A 8 -8.91 4.26 -4.95
CA THR A 8 -9.22 5.61 -5.41
C THR A 8 -8.71 6.57 -4.35
N LEU A 9 -7.80 7.47 -4.74
CA LEU A 9 -7.32 8.57 -3.91
C LEU A 9 -8.07 9.84 -4.30
N LYS A 10 -8.63 10.52 -3.30
CA LYS A 10 -9.35 11.78 -3.43
C LYS A 10 -8.51 12.92 -2.84
N PRO A 11 -8.70 14.18 -3.27
CA PRO A 11 -7.79 15.28 -2.92
C PRO A 11 -7.93 15.83 -1.49
N TYR A 12 -8.74 15.21 -0.61
CA TYR A 12 -8.99 15.74 0.74
C TYR A 12 -8.09 15.11 1.82
N TYR A 13 -6.78 15.37 1.76
CA TYR A 13 -5.82 15.04 2.81
C TYR A 13 -4.80 16.17 2.98
N THR A 14 -4.14 16.25 4.13
CA THR A 14 -3.12 17.27 4.39
C THR A 14 -1.74 16.82 3.91
N ASN A 15 -0.86 17.80 3.69
CA ASN A 15 0.54 17.53 3.40
C ASN A 15 1.24 16.78 4.56
N GLU A 16 0.83 16.98 5.82
CA GLU A 16 1.36 16.18 6.92
C GLU A 16 0.96 14.72 6.82
N GLN A 17 -0.29 14.42 6.45
CA GLN A 17 -0.76 13.05 6.25
C GLN A 17 0.02 12.34 5.14
N TRP A 18 0.25 13.02 4.01
CA TRP A 18 1.07 12.47 2.93
C TRP A 18 2.52 12.21 3.36
N ARG A 19 3.14 13.18 4.04
CA ARG A 19 4.52 13.02 4.54
C ARG A 19 4.63 11.89 5.58
N ALA A 20 3.64 11.73 6.44
CA ALA A 20 3.60 10.62 7.40
C ALA A 20 3.49 9.27 6.68
N PHE A 21 2.61 9.18 5.68
CA PHE A 21 2.50 8.01 4.80
C PHE A 21 3.82 7.66 4.13
N ILE A 22 4.46 8.60 3.43
CA ILE A 22 5.75 8.39 2.76
C ILE A 22 6.83 7.95 3.75
N LYS A 23 6.91 8.61 4.92
CA LYS A 23 7.90 8.29 5.95
C LYS A 23 7.80 6.83 6.40
N ASP A 24 6.59 6.35 6.64
CA ASP A 24 6.37 4.97 7.07
C ASP A 24 6.50 3.98 5.91
N THR A 25 6.08 4.34 4.70
CA THR A 25 6.33 3.53 3.49
C THR A 25 7.83 3.34 3.24
N ARG A 26 8.64 4.39 3.41
CA ARG A 26 10.09 4.29 3.32
C ARG A 26 10.68 3.36 4.37
N ARG A 27 10.19 3.43 5.62
CA ARG A 27 10.60 2.50 6.68
C ARG A 27 10.21 1.06 6.37
N LEU A 28 9.01 0.85 5.83
CA LEU A 28 8.52 -0.46 5.42
C LEU A 28 9.41 -1.06 4.32
N LEU A 29 9.63 -0.33 3.23
CA LEU A 29 10.41 -0.80 2.08
C LEU A 29 11.89 -1.01 2.42
N THR A 30 12.49 -0.14 3.23
CA THR A 30 13.86 -0.36 3.71
C THR A 30 13.98 -1.60 4.60
N LYS A 31 12.93 -1.94 5.36
CA LYS A 31 12.96 -3.06 6.31
C LYS A 31 12.60 -4.41 5.68
N TYR A 32 11.67 -4.42 4.74
CA TYR A 32 11.09 -5.65 4.18
C TYR A 32 11.27 -5.78 2.67
N GLY A 33 11.71 -4.74 1.97
CA GLY A 33 12.14 -4.85 0.59
C GLY A 33 13.34 -5.78 0.48
N ASP A 34 13.38 -6.55 -0.60
CA ASP A 34 14.42 -7.54 -0.84
C ASP A 34 14.97 -7.43 -2.27
N GLN A 35 15.84 -8.37 -2.64
CA GLN A 35 16.46 -8.43 -3.96
C GLN A 35 15.45 -8.71 -5.10
N HIS A 36 14.23 -9.11 -4.78
CA HIS A 36 13.17 -9.41 -5.74
C HIS A 36 12.17 -8.25 -5.90
N SER A 37 12.33 -7.18 -5.12
CA SER A 37 11.41 -6.04 -5.11
C SER A 37 12.19 -4.75 -5.39
N ALA A 38 12.09 -4.22 -6.62
CA ALA A 38 12.63 -2.91 -6.92
C ALA A 38 11.63 -1.84 -6.45
N TRP A 39 12.11 -0.80 -5.77
CA TRP A 39 11.24 0.30 -5.35
C TRP A 39 11.94 1.64 -5.45
N SER A 40 11.15 2.68 -5.67
CA SER A 40 11.62 4.06 -5.75
C SER A 40 10.56 5.02 -5.24
N PHE A 41 11.01 6.22 -4.92
CA PHE A 41 10.15 7.36 -4.64
C PHE A 41 10.35 8.37 -5.77
N GLY A 42 9.26 8.95 -6.26
CA GLY A 42 9.32 10.02 -7.24
C GLY A 42 9.90 11.31 -6.66
N ASP A 43 10.13 12.29 -7.54
CA ASP A 43 10.65 13.60 -7.14
C ASP A 43 9.76 14.24 -6.06
N ASP A 44 10.43 14.85 -5.07
CA ASP A 44 9.80 15.43 -3.87
C ASP A 44 8.89 14.47 -3.08
N ASP A 45 9.12 13.16 -3.18
CA ASP A 45 8.32 12.10 -2.56
C ASP A 45 6.82 12.14 -2.96
N ASN A 46 6.54 12.51 -4.20
CA ASN A 46 5.17 12.58 -4.73
C ASN A 46 4.60 11.24 -5.18
N ASP A 47 5.41 10.19 -5.29
CA ASP A 47 4.92 8.86 -5.59
C ASP A 47 5.80 7.78 -4.98
N VAL A 48 5.23 6.58 -4.91
CA VAL A 48 5.91 5.35 -4.54
C VAL A 48 5.70 4.38 -5.68
N THR A 49 6.81 3.84 -6.20
CA THR A 49 6.80 2.77 -7.20
C THR A 49 7.38 1.52 -6.57
N ILE A 50 6.74 0.38 -6.79
CA ILE A 50 7.27 -0.96 -6.48
C ILE A 50 7.11 -1.77 -7.76
N ALA A 51 8.14 -2.49 -8.16
CA ALA A 51 8.12 -3.40 -9.29
C ALA A 51 8.69 -4.75 -8.87
N ASP A 52 8.09 -5.83 -9.37
CA ASP A 52 8.68 -7.16 -9.25
C ASP A 52 9.94 -7.22 -10.13
N ALA A 53 11.10 -7.55 -9.53
CA ALA A 53 12.35 -7.65 -10.26
C ALA A 53 12.41 -8.90 -11.17
N THR A 54 11.48 -9.83 -10.99
CA THR A 54 11.40 -11.11 -11.72
C THR A 54 10.30 -11.11 -12.79
N ASP A 55 9.31 -10.22 -12.67
CA ASP A 55 8.26 -10.02 -13.67
C ASP A 55 8.15 -8.54 -14.07
N VAL A 56 8.64 -8.23 -15.27
CA VAL A 56 8.68 -6.86 -15.83
C VAL A 56 7.28 -6.27 -16.09
N GLY A 57 6.21 -7.06 -15.96
CA GLY A 57 4.83 -6.64 -16.19
C GLY A 57 4.10 -6.06 -14.98
N GLU A 58 4.56 -6.33 -13.75
CA GLU A 58 3.83 -5.98 -12.53
C GLU A 58 4.48 -4.80 -11.81
N VAL A 59 3.88 -3.62 -11.99
CA VAL A 59 4.32 -2.37 -11.36
C VAL A 59 3.18 -1.77 -10.56
N PHE A 60 3.43 -1.57 -9.27
CA PHE A 60 2.59 -0.81 -8.36
C PHE A 60 3.08 0.64 -8.35
N LEU A 61 2.17 1.56 -8.67
CA LEU A 61 2.43 2.99 -8.65
C LEU A 61 1.37 3.70 -7.82
N PHE A 62 1.79 4.35 -6.75
CA PHE A 62 0.92 5.13 -5.86
C PHE A 62 1.33 6.61 -5.89
N GLN A 63 0.45 7.48 -6.38
CA GLN A 63 0.77 8.89 -6.68
C GLN A 63 0.01 9.87 -5.78
N ASN A 64 0.65 11.00 -5.46
CA ASN A 64 0.09 12.14 -4.74
C ASN A 64 -0.83 12.98 -5.63
N LYS A 65 -1.82 12.36 -6.25
CA LYS A 65 -2.84 13.04 -7.06
C LYS A 65 -4.14 12.26 -7.02
N GLU A 66 -5.23 12.95 -7.32
CA GLU A 66 -6.51 12.28 -7.51
C GLU A 66 -6.40 11.26 -8.64
N CYS A 67 -6.63 9.99 -8.32
CA CYS A 67 -6.53 8.89 -9.28
C CYS A 67 -7.34 7.68 -8.83
N SER A 68 -7.69 6.84 -9.80
CA SER A 68 -8.11 5.46 -9.56
C SER A 68 -7.11 4.54 -10.25
N SER A 69 -6.64 3.54 -9.53
CA SER A 69 -5.64 2.60 -10.05
C SER A 69 -5.85 1.22 -9.41
N PHE A 70 -5.15 0.23 -9.93
CA PHE A 70 -5.22 -1.13 -9.47
C PHE A 70 -3.88 -1.84 -9.63
N CYS A 71 -3.69 -2.92 -8.90
CA CYS A 71 -2.53 -3.80 -9.00
C CYS A 71 -2.98 -5.24 -8.82
N LYS A 72 -2.57 -6.11 -9.74
CA LYS A 72 -2.74 -7.56 -9.61
C LYS A 72 -1.59 -8.12 -8.79
N THR A 73 -1.90 -9.19 -8.10
CA THR A 73 -1.00 -9.84 -7.14
C THR A 73 -1.06 -11.35 -7.31
N GLY A 74 0.06 -12.05 -7.10
CA GLY A 74 0.26 -13.47 -7.39
C GLY A 74 0.72 -14.33 -6.21
N GLU A 75 0.59 -13.85 -4.97
CA GLU A 75 1.11 -14.45 -3.71
C GLU A 75 2.65 -14.42 -3.56
N ALA A 76 3.34 -13.56 -4.30
CA ALA A 76 4.77 -13.26 -4.17
C ALA A 76 5.05 -12.27 -3.03
N LEU A 77 6.34 -12.13 -2.67
CA LEU A 77 6.75 -11.16 -1.65
C LEU A 77 6.44 -9.71 -2.06
N TYR A 78 6.47 -9.42 -3.36
CA TYR A 78 6.03 -8.15 -3.95
C TYR A 78 4.60 -7.78 -3.50
N ASP A 79 3.68 -8.73 -3.51
CA ASP A 79 2.26 -8.53 -3.17
C ASP A 79 2.06 -8.13 -1.72
N VAL A 80 2.89 -8.71 -0.86
CA VAL A 80 2.93 -8.40 0.56
C VAL A 80 3.38 -6.95 0.81
N LEU A 81 4.31 -6.43 0.00
CA LEU A 81 4.71 -5.02 0.09
C LEU A 81 3.61 -4.11 -0.44
N VAL A 82 2.96 -4.47 -1.56
CA VAL A 82 1.83 -3.73 -2.13
C VAL A 82 0.69 -3.59 -1.11
N THR A 83 0.26 -4.71 -0.52
CA THR A 83 -0.80 -4.71 0.51
C THR A 83 -0.39 -3.89 1.72
N ALA A 84 0.85 -4.02 2.21
CA ALA A 84 1.34 -3.22 3.33
C ALA A 84 1.34 -1.71 3.03
N VAL A 85 1.72 -1.29 1.82
CA VAL A 85 1.67 0.12 1.41
C VAL A 85 0.23 0.62 1.33
N LEU A 86 -0.70 -0.15 0.78
CA LEU A 86 -2.12 0.23 0.75
C LEU A 86 -2.72 0.36 2.16
N VAL A 87 -2.33 -0.53 3.08
CA VAL A 87 -2.71 -0.45 4.50
C VAL A 87 -2.18 0.85 5.14
N LEU A 88 -0.90 1.18 4.92
CA LEU A 88 -0.32 2.43 5.39
C LEU A 88 -1.02 3.65 4.80
N ALA A 89 -1.33 3.62 3.51
CA ALA A 89 -2.07 4.69 2.85
C ALA A 89 -3.44 4.89 3.52
N LYS A 90 -4.17 3.81 3.79
CA LYS A 90 -5.46 3.92 4.50
C LYS A 90 -5.31 4.41 5.94
N ALA A 91 -4.25 4.04 6.64
CA ALA A 91 -4.01 4.47 8.01
C ALA A 91 -3.74 5.96 8.11
N HIS A 92 -2.96 6.51 7.19
CA HIS A 92 -2.54 7.92 7.21
C HIS A 92 -3.52 8.85 6.50
N LEU A 93 -4.08 8.41 5.36
CA LEU A 93 -4.95 9.23 4.51
C LEU A 93 -6.43 9.11 4.90
N GLY A 94 -6.79 8.13 5.73
CA GLY A 94 -8.14 7.97 6.26
C GLY A 94 -9.18 7.82 5.15
N ASP A 95 -10.20 8.67 5.14
CA ASP A 95 -11.28 8.60 4.15
C ASP A 95 -10.90 9.16 2.78
N ALA A 96 -9.73 9.78 2.61
CA ALA A 96 -9.25 10.23 1.31
C ALA A 96 -8.95 9.08 0.35
N ILE A 97 -8.63 7.90 0.89
CA ILE A 97 -8.44 6.69 0.10
C ILE A 97 -9.57 5.69 0.31
N VAL A 98 -10.09 5.19 -0.80
CA VAL A 98 -11.06 4.08 -0.87
C VAL A 98 -10.33 2.87 -1.41
N LEU A 99 -10.30 1.78 -0.65
CA LEU A 99 -9.70 0.51 -1.06
C LEU A 99 -10.81 -0.50 -1.40
N LYS A 100 -10.58 -1.31 -2.42
CA LYS A 100 -11.38 -2.49 -2.76
C LYS A 100 -10.47 -3.62 -3.19
N SER A 101 -10.94 -4.86 -3.04
CA SER A 101 -10.24 -6.03 -3.56
C SER A 101 -11.25 -7.12 -3.89
N ASP A 102 -10.89 -7.97 -4.85
CA ASP A 102 -11.57 -9.25 -5.12
C ASP A 102 -10.94 -10.42 -4.35
N GLY A 103 -9.90 -10.18 -3.55
CA GLY A 103 -9.30 -11.13 -2.60
C GLY A 103 -9.96 -11.12 -1.22
N ASP A 104 -9.61 -12.11 -0.41
CA ASP A 104 -10.12 -12.33 0.94
C ASP A 104 -9.22 -11.72 2.03
N ILE A 105 -9.73 -11.66 3.27
CA ILE A 105 -8.99 -11.10 4.42
C ILE A 105 -7.61 -11.75 4.65
N CYS A 106 -7.49 -13.05 4.35
CA CYS A 106 -6.24 -13.79 4.52
C CYS A 106 -5.12 -13.20 3.64
N ASP A 107 -5.48 -12.68 2.47
CA ASP A 107 -4.56 -12.12 1.48
C ASP A 107 -3.97 -10.78 1.94
N TRP A 108 -4.66 -10.09 2.86
CA TRP A 108 -4.21 -8.83 3.45
C TRP A 108 -3.39 -9.01 4.73
N PHE A 109 -3.48 -10.18 5.37
CA PHE A 109 -2.99 -10.38 6.73
C PHE A 109 -1.49 -10.09 6.86
N ASP A 110 -0.71 -10.57 5.91
CA ASP A 110 0.73 -10.44 5.90
C ASP A 110 1.19 -8.99 5.70
N GLY A 111 0.49 -8.25 4.83
CA GLY A 111 0.71 -6.82 4.63
C GLY A 111 0.31 -6.01 5.86
N LEU A 112 -0.83 -6.34 6.48
CA LEU A 112 -1.32 -5.73 7.71
C LEU A 112 -0.32 -5.85 8.87
N VAL A 113 0.22 -7.05 9.09
CA VAL A 113 1.19 -7.30 10.16
C VAL A 113 2.46 -6.46 9.96
N ARG A 114 2.95 -6.34 8.71
CA ARG A 114 4.15 -5.55 8.40
C ARG A 114 3.90 -4.06 8.56
N ALA A 115 2.78 -3.55 8.07
CA ALA A 115 2.37 -2.16 8.23
C ALA A 115 2.19 -1.77 9.70
N GLN A 116 1.53 -2.62 10.50
CA GLN A 116 1.33 -2.38 11.93
C GLN A 116 2.66 -2.30 12.71
N LYS A 117 3.64 -3.13 12.35
CA LYS A 117 4.99 -3.10 12.95
C LYS A 117 5.77 -1.82 12.65
N VAL A 118 5.40 -1.06 11.62
CA VAL A 118 6.09 0.17 11.20
C VAL A 118 5.38 1.41 11.71
N ALA A 119 4.07 1.49 11.55
CA ALA A 119 3.28 2.68 11.86
C ALA A 119 2.57 2.62 13.23
N HIS A 120 2.61 1.48 13.91
CA HIS A 120 2.07 1.30 15.28
C HIS A 120 0.59 1.70 15.46
N PHE A 121 -0.24 1.59 14.43
CA PHE A 121 -1.67 1.86 14.54
C PHE A 121 -2.41 0.75 15.34
N GLY A 122 -3.48 1.14 16.04
CA GLY A 122 -4.24 0.27 16.95
C GLY A 122 -5.10 -0.79 16.24
N ASN A 123 -5.50 -1.82 16.98
CA ASN A 123 -6.26 -2.97 16.46
C ASN A 123 -7.63 -2.60 15.87
N ASP A 124 -8.22 -1.47 16.28
CA ASP A 124 -9.51 -1.00 15.76
C ASP A 124 -9.43 -0.57 14.29
N PHE A 125 -8.26 -0.11 13.83
CA PHE A 125 -8.03 0.21 12.44
C PHE A 125 -8.15 -1.02 11.53
N VAL A 126 -7.52 -2.13 11.95
CA VAL A 126 -7.51 -3.40 11.20
C VAL A 126 -8.93 -3.93 11.01
N ARG A 127 -9.78 -3.82 12.03
CA ARG A 127 -11.19 -4.22 11.93
C ARG A 127 -11.96 -3.36 10.93
N ASN A 128 -11.78 -2.04 10.98
CA ASN A 128 -12.53 -1.11 10.13
C ASN A 128 -12.07 -1.08 8.68
N LEU A 129 -10.82 -1.46 8.39
CA LEU A 129 -10.27 -1.54 7.04
C LEU A 129 -11.07 -2.49 6.14
N LEU A 130 -11.64 -3.55 6.71
CA LEU A 130 -12.17 -4.70 5.96
C LEU A 130 -13.70 -4.89 6.08
N HIS A 131 -14.40 -4.04 6.85
CA HIS A 131 -15.84 -4.21 7.13
C HIS A 131 -16.78 -3.38 6.25
N LYS A 132 -16.28 -2.57 5.30
CA LYS A 132 -17.16 -1.87 4.35
C LYS A 132 -17.33 -2.71 3.08
N LYS A 133 -18.26 -3.67 3.13
CA LYS A 133 -18.97 -4.16 1.93
C LYS A 133 -19.95 -3.09 1.46
#